data_AF-A0A920IRY1-F1
#
_entry.id   AF-A0A920IRY1-F1
#
_cell.length_a   1.000
_cell.length_b   1.000
_cell.length_c   1.000
_cell.angle_alpha   90.00
_cell.angle_beta   90.00
_cell.angle_gamma   90.00
#
_symmetry.space_group_name_H-M   'P 1'
#
loop_
_entity.id
_entity.type
_entity.pdbx_description
1 polymer ?
#
loop_
_entity_poly.entity_id
_entity_poly.type
_entity_poly.pdbx_seq_one_letter_code
_entity_poly.pdbx_strand_id
1 'polypeptide(L)'
;MRLIVAFFMALASSLTVAQEMTEMRSEFFYCTLNDGMTMEDVREQSKQYGEFSKKSGTHYTQAILLPMHAGETDYDYITWGTWPDGKAMYEEWGSFANNYDAAAEEVTGGAAGTCRNSIATFFNLVARIPMDAAERDKKRPVQFSRCSLNEGVTLEQVAAQEMKM
;
A
#
# COMPACT_ATOMS: atom_id res chain seq x y z
N MET A 1 -55.79 4.30 -4.86
CA MET A 1 -54.92 3.91 -3.73
C MET A 1 -54.01 2.70 -3.99
N ARG A 2 -54.10 1.98 -5.13
CA ARG A 2 -53.16 0.90 -5.50
C ARG A 2 -52.02 1.32 -6.44
N LEU A 3 -52.13 2.49 -7.08
CA LEU A 3 -51.12 3.02 -8.02
C LEU A 3 -50.09 3.97 -7.40
N ILE A 4 -50.31 4.45 -6.17
CA ILE A 4 -49.39 5.37 -5.47
C ILE A 4 -48.32 4.61 -4.68
N VAL A 5 -48.62 3.38 -4.27
CA VAL A 5 -47.68 2.53 -3.51
C VAL A 5 -46.57 1.97 -4.41
N ALA A 6 -46.83 1.79 -5.71
CA ALA A 6 -45.83 1.27 -6.65
C ALA A 6 -44.73 2.29 -7.02
N PHE A 7 -45.00 3.60 -6.90
CA PHE A 7 -44.03 4.63 -7.28
C PHE A 7 -42.99 4.90 -6.17
N PHE A 8 -43.34 4.67 -4.90
CA PHE A 8 -42.41 4.86 -3.78
C PHE A 8 -41.43 3.70 -3.56
N MET A 9 -41.67 2.53 -4.17
CA MET A 9 -40.77 1.37 -4.06
C MET A 9 -39.64 1.36 -5.08
N ALA A 10 -39.66 2.28 -6.07
CA ALA A 10 -38.65 2.35 -7.13
C ALA A 10 -37.44 3.25 -6.80
N LEU A 11 -37.44 3.93 -5.65
CA LEU A 11 -36.37 4.88 -5.27
C LEU A 11 -35.36 4.33 -4.25
N ALA A 12 -35.34 3.02 -4.02
CA ALA A 12 -34.42 2.38 -3.05
C ALA A 12 -33.23 1.66 -3.71
N SER A 13 -33.08 1.72 -5.04
CA SER A 13 -32.16 0.85 -5.77
C SER A 13 -31.10 1.63 -6.54
N SER A 14 -30.19 2.30 -5.82
CA SER A 14 -28.80 2.54 -6.27
C SER A 14 -28.05 3.42 -5.27
N LEU A 15 -27.83 2.91 -4.05
CA LEU A 15 -26.60 3.26 -3.33
C LEU A 15 -25.54 2.24 -3.72
N THR A 16 -25.16 2.24 -5.00
CA THR A 16 -23.81 1.81 -5.34
C THR A 16 -22.90 2.88 -4.76
N VAL A 17 -22.38 2.67 -3.55
CA VAL A 17 -21.18 3.36 -3.12
C VAL A 17 -20.09 2.86 -4.07
N ALA A 18 -19.94 3.55 -5.19
CA ALA A 18 -18.68 3.49 -5.92
C ALA A 18 -17.66 3.99 -4.89
N GLN A 19 -16.83 3.08 -4.38
CA GLN A 19 -15.68 3.47 -3.58
C GLN A 19 -14.88 4.40 -4.51
N GLU A 20 -14.90 5.71 -4.23
CA GLU A 20 -14.09 6.63 -4.99
C GLU A 20 -12.65 6.12 -4.95
N MET A 21 -11.99 6.18 -6.11
CA MET A 21 -10.58 5.82 -6.20
C MET A 21 -9.83 6.71 -5.22
N THR A 22 -9.52 6.18 -4.04
CA THR A 22 -8.67 6.89 -3.09
C THR A 22 -7.29 6.82 -3.72
N GLU A 23 -6.70 7.98 -4.03
CA GLU A 23 -5.34 8.10 -4.58
C GLU A 23 -4.31 7.74 -3.51
N MET A 24 -4.33 6.49 -3.08
CA MET A 24 -3.34 5.97 -2.17
C MET A 24 -1.97 6.02 -2.83
N ARG A 25 -0.96 6.29 -2.02
CA ARG A 25 0.43 6.29 -2.43
C ARG A 25 1.10 5.09 -1.81
N SER A 26 1.99 4.45 -2.55
CA SER A 26 2.77 3.34 -2.03
C SER A 26 4.20 3.41 -2.54
N GLU A 27 5.13 3.01 -1.70
CA GLU A 27 6.53 2.83 -2.05
C GLU A 27 6.97 1.40 -1.73
N PHE A 28 7.86 0.89 -2.55
CA PHE A 28 8.43 -0.44 -2.41
C PHE A 28 9.94 -0.31 -2.43
N PHE A 29 10.61 -0.72 -1.35
CA PHE A 29 12.06 -0.84 -1.32
C PHE A 29 12.45 -2.30 -1.36
N TYR A 30 13.28 -2.66 -2.32
CA TYR A 30 13.82 -4.01 -2.48
C TYR A 30 15.16 -4.07 -1.75
N CYS A 31 15.23 -4.91 -0.73
CA CYS A 31 16.29 -4.88 0.26
C CYS A 31 16.95 -6.26 0.45
N THR A 32 18.25 -6.24 0.66
CA THR A 32 19.08 -7.39 1.04
C THR A 32 19.55 -7.19 2.47
N LEU A 33 19.58 -8.24 3.27
CA LEU A 33 20.12 -8.19 4.63
C LEU A 33 21.61 -7.83 4.60
N ASN A 34 22.03 -6.99 5.53
CA ASN A 34 23.46 -6.73 5.74
C ASN A 34 24.12 -7.94 6.42
N ASP A 35 25.44 -8.06 6.30
CA ASP A 35 26.20 -9.20 6.86
C ASP A 35 25.91 -9.42 8.35
N GLY A 36 25.48 -10.64 8.70
CA GLY A 36 25.17 -11.04 10.07
C GLY A 36 23.80 -10.59 10.59
N MET A 37 23.02 -9.84 9.80
CA MET A 37 21.67 -9.41 10.17
C MET A 37 20.61 -10.44 9.82
N THR A 38 19.47 -10.33 10.48
CA THR A 38 18.33 -11.23 10.33
C THR A 38 17.03 -10.47 10.06
N MET A 39 15.99 -11.18 9.66
CA MET A 39 14.64 -10.59 9.55
C MET A 39 14.07 -10.11 10.89
N GLU A 40 14.63 -10.52 12.04
CA GLU A 40 14.24 -9.97 13.34
C GLU A 40 14.78 -8.55 13.52
N ASP A 41 16.02 -8.30 13.10
CA ASP A 41 16.63 -6.98 13.10
C ASP A 41 15.85 -6.01 12.19
N VAL A 42 15.44 -6.47 11.01
CA VAL A 42 14.57 -5.69 10.10
C VAL A 42 13.24 -5.32 10.77
N ARG A 43 12.63 -6.25 11.53
CA ARG A 43 11.37 -5.98 12.23
C ARG A 43 11.54 -4.98 13.36
N GLU A 44 12.63 -5.07 14.11
CA GLU A 44 12.91 -4.12 15.19
C GLU A 44 13.18 -2.72 14.64
N GLN A 45 13.96 -2.60 13.57
CA GLN A 45 14.19 -1.33 12.87
C GLN A 45 12.86 -0.73 12.35
N SER A 46 12.04 -1.53 11.66
CA SER A 46 10.71 -1.11 11.19
C SER A 46 9.78 -0.66 12.33
N LYS A 47 9.86 -1.33 13.49
CA LYS A 47 9.10 -0.94 14.69
C LYS A 47 9.56 0.40 15.25
N GLN A 48 10.86 0.65 15.33
CA GLN A 48 11.40 1.95 15.75
C GLN A 48 10.91 3.07 14.83
N TYR A 49 10.90 2.81 13.51
CA TYR A 49 10.33 3.75 12.56
C TYR A 49 8.83 3.98 12.78
N GLY A 50 8.06 2.92 13.01
CA GLY A 50 6.63 2.99 13.31
C GLY A 50 6.32 3.78 14.58
N GLU A 51 7.16 3.68 15.62
CA GLU A 51 7.04 4.47 16.85
C GLU A 51 7.29 5.96 16.58
N PHE A 52 8.30 6.28 15.76
CA PHE A 52 8.54 7.64 15.30
C PHE A 52 7.36 8.19 14.49
N SER A 53 6.90 7.47 13.46
CA SER A 53 5.77 7.84 12.60
C SER A 53 4.52 8.13 13.44
N LYS A 54 4.20 7.26 14.39
CA LYS A 54 3.08 7.42 15.32
C LYS A 54 3.23 8.67 16.19
N LYS A 55 4.42 8.91 16.76
CA LYS A 55 4.70 10.09 17.59
C LYS A 55 4.57 11.39 16.79
N SER A 56 4.97 11.35 15.53
CA SER A 56 4.89 12.46 14.58
C SER A 56 3.49 12.66 13.99
N GLY A 57 2.54 11.79 14.33
CA GLY A 57 1.15 11.88 13.87
C GLY A 57 0.97 11.60 12.38
N THR A 58 1.91 10.90 11.74
CA THR A 58 1.84 10.62 10.31
C THR A 58 0.89 9.47 10.02
N HIS A 59 0.37 9.41 8.79
CA HIS A 59 -0.54 8.36 8.33
C HIS A 59 0.18 7.25 7.55
N TYR A 60 1.49 7.09 7.75
CA TYR A 60 2.27 6.04 7.11
C TYR A 60 1.98 4.69 7.73
N THR A 61 1.83 3.69 6.87
CA THR A 61 1.79 2.28 7.26
C THR A 61 2.89 1.54 6.54
N GLN A 62 3.65 0.72 7.25
CA GLN A 62 4.70 -0.11 6.68
C GLN A 62 4.39 -1.60 6.87
N ALA A 63 4.70 -2.40 5.86
CA ALA A 63 4.74 -3.85 5.93
C ALA A 63 6.08 -4.38 5.44
N ILE A 64 6.56 -5.45 6.04
CA ILE A 64 7.71 -6.23 5.55
C ILE A 64 7.16 -7.42 4.78
N LEU A 65 7.46 -7.47 3.49
CA LEU A 65 7.01 -8.53 2.59
C LEU A 65 8.17 -9.49 2.32
N LEU A 66 7.93 -10.76 2.60
CA LEU A 66 8.84 -11.85 2.27
C LEU A 66 8.41 -12.49 0.94
N PRO A 67 9.30 -12.60 -0.06
CA PRO A 67 9.02 -13.30 -1.30
C PRO A 67 8.59 -14.76 -1.05
N MET A 68 7.47 -15.17 -1.65
CA MET A 68 6.96 -16.55 -1.55
C MET A 68 6.86 -17.26 -2.92
N HIS A 69 6.48 -16.51 -3.96
CA HIS A 69 6.37 -16.99 -5.35
C HIS A 69 7.03 -16.00 -6.30
N ALA A 70 8.34 -15.77 -6.14
CA ALA A 70 9.04 -14.67 -6.83
C ALA A 70 10.03 -15.13 -7.92
N GLY A 71 10.16 -16.44 -8.17
CA GLY A 71 11.23 -16.95 -9.03
C GLY A 71 12.61 -16.68 -8.40
N GLU A 72 13.63 -16.43 -9.23
CA GLU A 72 14.93 -15.97 -8.75
C GLU A 72 14.86 -14.46 -8.47
N THR A 73 15.18 -14.06 -7.22
CA THR A 73 15.27 -12.67 -6.79
C THR A 73 16.68 -12.33 -6.32
N ASP A 74 17.10 -11.09 -6.51
CA ASP A 74 18.38 -10.53 -6.04
C ASP A 74 18.25 -9.74 -4.74
N TYR A 75 17.11 -9.87 -4.06
CA TYR A 75 16.75 -9.24 -2.79
C TYR A 75 16.11 -10.25 -1.84
N ASP A 76 16.19 -9.99 -0.53
CA ASP A 76 15.70 -10.88 0.53
C ASP A 76 14.27 -10.52 0.97
N TYR A 77 13.96 -9.23 1.03
CA TYR A 77 12.66 -8.72 1.48
C TYR A 77 12.30 -7.40 0.80
N ILE A 78 11.03 -7.01 0.91
CA ILE A 78 10.54 -5.71 0.47
C ILE A 78 9.96 -4.98 1.67
N THR A 79 10.32 -3.71 1.88
CA THR A 79 9.50 -2.83 2.73
C THR A 79 8.49 -2.12 1.84
N TRP A 80 7.22 -2.25 2.22
CA TRP A 80 6.11 -1.60 1.54
C TRP A 80 5.53 -0.52 2.46
N GLY A 81 5.75 0.73 2.08
CA GLY A 81 5.17 1.90 2.71
C GLY A 81 3.90 2.33 1.99
N THR A 82 2.87 2.78 2.72
CA THR A 82 1.64 3.30 2.12
C THR A 82 1.07 4.48 2.89
N TRP A 83 0.43 5.38 2.14
CA TRP A 83 -0.30 6.55 2.65
C TRP A 83 -1.70 6.62 2.04
N PRO A 84 -2.67 7.23 2.75
CA PRO A 84 -4.03 7.39 2.23
C PRO A 84 -4.13 8.34 1.03
N ASP A 85 -3.23 9.33 0.94
CA ASP A 85 -3.20 10.31 -0.14
C ASP A 85 -1.81 10.96 -0.30
N GLY A 86 -1.65 11.84 -1.30
CA GLY A 86 -0.41 12.54 -1.57
C GLY A 86 -0.02 13.59 -0.51
N LYS A 87 -0.98 14.17 0.21
CA LYS A 87 -0.70 15.14 1.28
C LYS A 87 -0.10 14.42 2.48
N ALA A 88 -0.68 13.30 2.89
CA ALA A 88 -0.18 12.45 3.95
C ALA A 88 1.24 11.93 3.65
N MET A 89 1.51 11.57 2.38
CA MET A 89 2.85 11.22 1.92
C MET A 89 3.82 12.40 2.11
N TYR A 90 3.47 13.59 1.62
CA TYR A 90 4.34 14.76 1.71
C TYR A 90 4.63 15.17 3.18
N GLU A 91 3.61 15.16 4.04
CA GLU A 91 3.77 15.47 5.46
C GLU A 91 4.68 14.46 6.17
N GLU A 92 4.56 13.18 5.83
CA GLU A 92 5.38 12.15 6.42
C GLU A 92 6.83 12.21 5.95
N TRP A 93 7.09 12.39 4.64
CA TRP A 93 8.45 12.63 4.13
C TRP A 93 9.08 13.88 4.75
N GLY A 94 8.28 14.93 4.96
CA GLY A 94 8.71 16.12 5.69
C GLY A 94 9.08 15.82 7.14
N SER A 95 8.31 14.96 7.82
CA SER A 95 8.66 14.52 9.18
C SER A 95 9.92 13.65 9.18
N PHE A 96 10.01 12.66 8.29
CA PHE A 96 11.17 11.80 8.12
C PHE A 96 12.45 12.60 7.92
N ALA A 97 12.48 13.48 6.92
CA ALA A 97 13.69 14.21 6.55
C ALA A 97 14.16 15.21 7.61
N ASN A 98 13.24 15.77 8.42
CA ASN A 98 13.58 16.86 9.35
C ASN A 98 13.64 16.44 10.82
N ASN A 99 12.95 15.36 11.21
CA ASN A 99 12.72 15.02 12.61
C ASN A 99 13.14 13.59 12.98
N TYR A 100 13.59 12.79 12.02
CA TYR A 100 14.06 11.44 12.29
C TYR A 100 15.58 11.37 12.23
N ASP A 101 16.21 11.17 13.39
CA ASP A 101 17.67 11.20 13.52
C ASP A 101 18.38 10.15 12.63
N ALA A 102 17.73 9.02 12.36
CA ALA A 102 18.26 7.94 11.53
C ALA A 102 17.94 8.07 10.02
N ALA A 103 17.33 9.17 9.58
CA ALA A 103 16.84 9.32 8.21
C ALA A 103 17.91 9.06 7.12
N ALA A 104 19.15 9.52 7.35
CA ALA A 104 20.24 9.33 6.40
C ALA A 104 20.67 7.86 6.24
N GLU A 105 20.51 7.05 7.28
CA GLU A 105 20.81 5.62 7.24
C GLU A 105 19.64 4.85 6.62
N GLU A 106 18.42 5.19 7.03
CA GLU A 106 17.18 4.52 6.68
C GLU A 106 16.80 4.70 5.21
N VAL A 107 17.14 5.84 4.59
CA VAL A 107 16.93 6.03 3.14
C VAL A 107 17.69 5.01 2.29
N THR A 108 18.71 4.36 2.86
CA THR A 108 19.49 3.29 2.21
C THR A 108 19.18 1.89 2.73
N GLY A 109 18.21 1.74 3.62
CA GLY A 109 17.79 0.46 4.22
C GLY A 109 18.18 0.28 5.70
N GLY A 110 18.92 1.21 6.28
CA GLY A 110 19.30 1.20 7.70
C GLY A 110 20.36 0.15 8.06
N ALA A 111 20.49 -0.11 9.36
CA ALA A 111 21.47 -1.07 9.89
C ALA A 111 21.18 -2.51 9.46
N ALA A 112 19.89 -2.89 9.35
CA ALA A 112 19.49 -4.27 9.12
C ALA A 112 19.63 -4.72 7.66
N GLY A 113 19.53 -3.79 6.69
CA GLY A 113 19.63 -4.13 5.29
C GLY A 113 20.04 -2.99 4.39
N THR A 114 20.38 -3.31 3.15
CA THR A 114 20.66 -2.35 2.09
C THR A 114 19.56 -2.43 1.04
N CYS A 115 18.89 -1.32 0.77
CA CYS A 115 17.83 -1.21 -0.23
C CYS A 115 18.35 -0.53 -1.49
N ARG A 116 18.33 -1.22 -2.63
CA ARG A 116 18.96 -0.74 -3.89
C ARG A 116 17.99 -0.21 -4.93
N ASN A 117 16.74 -0.65 -4.88
CA ASN A 117 15.69 -0.21 -5.79
C ASN A 117 14.51 0.29 -4.97
N SER A 118 14.07 1.52 -5.22
CA SER A 118 12.81 2.05 -4.72
C SER A 118 11.85 2.28 -5.89
N ILE A 119 10.61 1.82 -5.75
CA ILE A 119 9.54 2.11 -6.70
C ILE A 119 8.45 2.84 -5.92
N ALA A 120 8.28 4.13 -6.18
CA ALA A 120 7.13 4.88 -5.70
C ALA A 120 6.02 4.82 -6.74
N THR A 121 4.81 4.54 -6.28
CA THR A 121 3.61 4.39 -7.11
C THR A 121 2.50 5.25 -6.54
N PHE A 122 1.74 5.88 -7.43
CA PHE A 122 0.39 6.31 -7.12
C PHE A 122 -0.51 5.22 -7.64
N PHE A 123 -1.39 4.70 -6.78
CA PHE A 123 -2.32 3.69 -7.21
C PHE A 123 -3.73 4.15 -6.91
N ASN A 124 -4.62 3.88 -7.85
CA ASN A 124 -6.04 3.98 -7.61
C ASN A 124 -6.42 2.70 -6.86
N LEU A 125 -6.70 2.79 -5.55
CA LEU A 125 -7.19 1.63 -4.80
C LEU A 125 -8.57 1.25 -5.36
N VAL A 126 -8.59 0.29 -6.28
CA VAL A 126 -9.80 -0.46 -6.61
C VAL A 126 -9.77 -1.75 -5.81
N ALA A 127 -9.90 -1.64 -4.49
CA ALA A 127 -10.04 -2.79 -3.63
C ALA A 127 -11.52 -3.11 -3.47
N ARG A 128 -12.01 -4.10 -4.22
CA ARG A 128 -13.21 -4.82 -3.79
C ARG A 128 -12.75 -5.89 -2.81
N ILE A 129 -13.00 -5.67 -1.51
CA ILE A 129 -12.94 -6.75 -0.53
C ILE A 129 -14.39 -7.14 -0.23
N PRO A 130 -15.01 -8.05 -1.03
CA PRO A 130 -16.43 -8.37 -0.93
C PRO A 130 -16.78 -9.18 0.33
N MET A 131 -15.82 -9.38 1.25
CA MET A 131 -15.97 -10.18 2.47
C MET A 131 -15.86 -9.29 3.71
N ASP A 132 -16.78 -9.53 4.64
CA ASP A 132 -16.78 -8.89 5.94
C ASP A 132 -15.46 -9.12 6.67
N ALA A 133 -15.01 -8.11 7.42
CA ALA A 133 -13.73 -8.17 8.12
C ALA A 133 -13.58 -9.40 9.04
N ALA A 134 -14.69 -9.89 9.59
CA ALA A 134 -14.76 -11.07 10.45
C ALA A 134 -14.55 -12.40 9.69
N GLU A 135 -14.80 -12.44 8.39
CA GLU A 135 -14.71 -13.64 7.54
C GLU A 135 -13.37 -13.73 6.80
N ARG A 136 -12.50 -12.72 6.93
CA ARG A 136 -11.22 -12.68 6.22
C ARG A 136 -10.23 -13.66 6.83
N ASP A 137 -9.50 -14.34 5.96
CA ASP A 137 -8.39 -15.21 6.36
C ASP A 137 -7.35 -14.44 7.19
N LYS A 138 -6.78 -15.12 8.19
CA LYS A 138 -5.70 -14.56 9.01
C LYS A 138 -4.45 -14.24 8.17
N LYS A 139 -4.20 -15.03 7.12
CA LYS A 139 -3.11 -14.81 6.16
C LYS A 139 -3.69 -14.13 4.92
N ARG A 140 -3.21 -12.93 4.62
CA ARG A 140 -3.64 -12.13 3.48
C ARG A 140 -2.44 -11.92 2.57
N PRO A 141 -2.17 -12.83 1.62
CA PRO A 141 -1.10 -12.61 0.66
C PRO A 141 -1.45 -11.39 -0.19
N VAL A 142 -0.45 -10.58 -0.47
CA VAL A 142 -0.57 -9.49 -1.44
C VAL A 142 0.31 -9.87 -2.63
N GLN A 143 -0.25 -9.75 -3.83
CA GLN A 143 0.48 -10.03 -5.06
C GLN A 143 0.62 -8.73 -5.84
N PHE A 144 1.86 -8.42 -6.21
CA PHE A 144 2.18 -7.32 -7.11
C PHE A 144 2.66 -7.90 -8.44
N SER A 145 2.26 -7.27 -9.53
CA SER A 145 2.73 -7.61 -10.88
C SER A 145 3.26 -6.36 -11.55
N ARG A 146 4.45 -6.47 -12.15
CA ARG A 146 5.03 -5.37 -12.93
C ARG A 146 4.47 -5.43 -14.36
N CYS A 147 3.42 -4.65 -14.59
CA CYS A 147 2.74 -4.60 -15.89
C CYS A 147 3.21 -3.41 -16.73
N SER A 148 3.02 -3.49 -18.05
CA SER A 148 3.11 -2.38 -18.99
C SER A 148 1.77 -2.24 -19.71
N LEU A 149 1.38 -1.01 -20.04
CA LEU A 149 0.17 -0.78 -20.83
C LEU A 149 0.41 -1.32 -22.25
N ASN A 150 -0.60 -2.00 -22.78
CA ASN A 150 -0.64 -2.34 -24.19
C ASN A 150 -0.78 -1.07 -25.04
N GLU A 151 -0.39 -1.16 -26.31
CA GLU A 151 -0.48 -0.02 -27.25
C GLU A 151 -1.91 0.54 -27.31
N GLY A 152 -2.03 1.87 -27.16
CA GLY A 152 -3.30 2.58 -27.20
C GLY A 152 -4.18 2.47 -25.94
N VAL A 153 -3.74 1.75 -24.89
CA VAL A 153 -4.50 1.62 -23.64
C VAL A 153 -4.11 2.71 -22.64
N THR A 154 -5.09 3.30 -21.95
CA THR A 154 -4.88 4.31 -20.89
C THR A 154 -5.08 3.75 -19.48
N LEU A 155 -4.54 4.44 -18.47
CA LEU A 155 -4.75 4.05 -17.06
C LEU A 155 -6.21 4.13 -16.63
N GLU A 156 -6.97 5.09 -17.16
CA GLU A 156 -8.41 5.23 -16.87
C GLU A 156 -9.19 4.01 -17.37
N GLN A 157 -8.81 3.46 -18.52
CA GLN A 157 -9.43 2.25 -19.07
C GLN A 157 -9.15 1.03 -18.18
N VAL A 158 -7.92 0.90 -17.66
CA VAL A 158 -7.55 -0.17 -16.71
C VAL A 158 -8.36 0.00 -15.41
N ALA A 159 -8.38 1.20 -14.83
CA ALA A 159 -9.12 1.48 -13.60
C ALA A 159 -10.63 1.20 -13.74
N ALA A 160 -11.23 1.52 -14.90
CA ALA A 160 -12.63 1.23 -15.18
C ALA A 160 -12.96 -0.27 -15.29
N GLN A 161 -11.98 -1.13 -15.59
CA GLN A 161 -12.16 -2.59 -15.58
C GLN A 161 -12.18 -3.14 -14.16
N GLU A 162 -11.29 -2.67 -13.29
CA GLU A 162 -11.23 -3.08 -11.89
C GLU A 162 -12.54 -2.78 -11.15
N MET A 163 -13.22 -1.67 -11.48
CA MET A 163 -14.51 -1.30 -10.88
C MET A 163 -15.68 -2.22 -11.28
N LYS A 164 -15.52 -3.05 -12.32
CA LYS A 164 -16.56 -3.97 -12.81
C LYS A 164 -16.44 -5.38 -12.23
N MET A 165 -15.31 -5.71 -11.60
CA MET A 165 -15.07 -7.01 -10.94
C MET A 165 -15.77 -7.07 -9.59
#